data_AF-A0A6L5XQS2-F1
#
_entry.id   AF-A0A6L5XQS2-F1
#
_cell.length_a   1.000
_cell.length_b   1.000
_cell.length_c   1.000
_cell.angle_alpha   90.00
_cell.angle_beta   90.00
_cell.angle_gamma   90.00
#
_symmetry.space_group_name_H-M   'P 1'
#
loop_
_entity.id
_entity.type
_entity.pdbx_description
1 polymer ?
#
loop_
_entity_poly.entity_id
_entity_poly.type
_entity_poly.pdbx_seq_one_letter_code
_entity_poly.pdbx_strand_id
1 'polypeptide(L)'
;MASLADGKDHMYYYIVDGSTQVGDPYGRLILDPWNDGLIPSDVFPDTPAYPSAKIANVPVAVYNSAREDYDWNVTSFKGVKQSDLIIYELLLRDFTGTEGQAKGDGTVAKAMEKLDYLKELGVNAIELLPITEFSGNNSWGYNPNFYFAPDKAYGTPEAYKAFIDGAHERGMAVILDMVFNQSDSQHPWYNMYRQTAPERFFNGSAPHSYNVFNDWNQDYKLMFRQWCDALDYWLTEYKVDGFRFDLVKGLGDSDSYGIAYDAATNTYATPNETATNEYNATRVARMKALRDHIILTRPDVYFINEDLAGAQEETEMAEDGEINW
;
A
#
# COMPACT_ATOMS: atom_id res chain seq x y z
N MET A 1 24.86 -6.86 -24.71
CA MET A 1 23.54 -7.34 -24.26
C MET A 1 22.52 -6.89 -25.29
N ALA A 2 21.56 -7.73 -25.68
CA ALA A 2 20.46 -7.28 -26.54
C ALA A 2 19.62 -6.26 -25.73
N SER A 3 19.24 -5.14 -26.34
CA SER A 3 18.31 -4.19 -25.72
C SER A 3 16.96 -4.87 -25.51
N LEU A 4 16.30 -4.59 -24.39
CA LEU A 4 14.90 -4.97 -24.19
C LEU A 4 14.05 -4.26 -25.25
N ALA A 5 13.03 -4.94 -25.77
CA ALA A 5 12.13 -4.36 -26.75
C ALA A 5 11.15 -3.39 -26.07
N ASP A 6 11.03 -2.17 -26.60
CA ASP A 6 10.10 -1.16 -26.11
C ASP A 6 8.64 -1.61 -26.24
N GLY A 7 7.79 -1.22 -25.28
CA GLY A 7 6.36 -1.51 -25.30
C GLY A 7 6.02 -3.01 -25.22
N LYS A 8 6.96 -3.83 -24.73
CA LYS A 8 6.79 -5.28 -24.56
C LYS A 8 7.00 -5.66 -23.11
N ASP A 9 6.23 -6.64 -22.66
CA ASP A 9 6.36 -7.21 -21.33
C ASP A 9 7.63 -8.06 -21.25
N HIS A 10 8.47 -7.73 -20.27
CA HIS A 10 9.65 -8.49 -19.87
C HIS A 10 9.48 -8.90 -18.42
N MET A 11 9.29 -10.19 -18.19
CA MET A 11 9.14 -10.75 -16.85
C MET A 11 10.51 -10.99 -16.22
N TYR A 12 10.67 -10.61 -14.96
CA TYR A 12 11.91 -10.80 -14.22
C TYR A 12 11.68 -10.99 -12.72
N TYR A 13 12.70 -11.52 -12.06
CA TYR A 13 12.80 -11.68 -10.63
C TYR A 13 14.29 -11.71 -10.26
N TYR A 14 14.60 -11.64 -8.98
CA TYR A 14 15.98 -11.65 -8.50
C TYR A 14 16.38 -13.02 -7.93
N ILE A 15 17.64 -13.40 -8.14
CA ILE A 15 18.28 -14.51 -7.42
C ILE A 15 19.29 -13.90 -6.46
N VAL A 16 18.95 -13.88 -5.18
CA VAL A 16 19.77 -13.35 -4.09
C VAL A 16 20.65 -14.47 -3.56
N ASP A 17 21.92 -14.15 -3.30
CA ASP A 17 22.96 -15.07 -2.82
C ASP A 17 23.06 -16.39 -3.62
N GLY A 18 22.76 -16.31 -4.93
CA GLY A 18 22.85 -17.42 -5.87
C GLY A 18 21.79 -18.53 -5.70
N SER A 19 20.83 -18.38 -4.77
CA SER A 19 19.88 -19.47 -4.47
C SER A 19 18.46 -19.01 -4.10
N THR A 20 18.29 -17.81 -3.56
CA THR A 20 17.00 -17.32 -3.07
C THR A 20 16.29 -16.54 -4.17
N GLN A 21 15.17 -17.07 -4.66
CA GLN A 21 14.37 -16.40 -5.68
C GLN A 21 13.37 -15.46 -5.02
N VAL A 22 13.33 -14.20 -5.44
CA VAL A 22 12.38 -13.20 -4.93
C VAL A 22 11.88 -12.29 -6.04
N GLY A 23 10.66 -11.79 -5.92
CA GLY A 23 10.13 -10.75 -6.81
C GLY A 23 10.88 -9.42 -6.65
N ASP A 24 10.53 -8.43 -7.48
CA ASP A 24 11.04 -7.07 -7.31
C ASP A 24 10.17 -6.30 -6.31
N PRO A 25 10.70 -5.83 -5.17
CA PRO A 25 9.93 -5.04 -4.19
C PRO A 25 9.46 -3.68 -4.74
N TYR A 26 9.97 -3.25 -5.91
CA TYR A 26 9.58 -2.05 -6.64
C TYR A 26 8.85 -2.38 -7.96
N GLY A 27 8.45 -3.64 -8.16
CA GLY A 27 7.71 -4.05 -9.35
C GLY A 27 6.37 -3.32 -9.45
N ARG A 28 6.06 -2.80 -10.63
CA ARG A 28 4.85 -2.01 -10.93
C ARG A 28 3.67 -2.83 -11.45
N LEU A 29 3.95 -4.08 -11.78
CA LEU A 29 2.98 -5.14 -12.04
C LEU A 29 3.64 -6.44 -11.59
N ILE A 30 2.94 -7.21 -10.77
CA ILE A 30 3.42 -8.48 -10.23
C ILE A 30 2.53 -9.60 -10.74
N LEU A 31 3.12 -10.70 -11.19
CA LEU A 31 2.39 -11.92 -11.47
C LEU A 31 2.54 -12.88 -10.28
N ASP A 32 1.42 -13.17 -9.64
CA ASP A 32 1.29 -14.13 -8.56
C ASP A 32 0.96 -15.52 -9.14
N PRO A 33 1.87 -16.52 -8.99
CA PRO A 33 1.60 -17.87 -9.48
C PRO A 33 0.44 -18.59 -8.78
N TRP A 34 0.01 -18.12 -7.62
CA TRP A 34 -0.97 -18.79 -6.76
C TRP A 34 -2.39 -18.28 -6.99
N ASN A 35 -2.59 -16.96 -7.11
CA ASN A 35 -3.94 -16.37 -7.13
C ASN A 35 -4.35 -15.74 -8.46
N ASP A 36 -3.42 -15.38 -9.35
CA ASP A 36 -3.77 -14.69 -10.61
C ASP A 36 -4.66 -15.53 -11.54
N GLY A 37 -4.54 -16.86 -11.48
CA GLY A 37 -5.40 -17.76 -12.25
C GLY A 37 -6.88 -17.71 -11.86
N LEU A 38 -7.22 -17.03 -10.75
CA LEU A 38 -8.59 -16.82 -10.28
C LEU A 38 -9.17 -15.48 -10.77
N ILE A 39 -8.35 -14.61 -11.35
CA ILE A 39 -8.79 -13.29 -11.82
C ILE A 39 -9.60 -13.48 -13.12
N PRO A 40 -10.87 -13.03 -13.16
CA PRO A 40 -11.66 -13.12 -14.38
C PRO A 40 -11.07 -12.28 -15.51
N SER A 41 -11.14 -12.78 -16.74
CA SER A 41 -10.57 -12.10 -17.91
C SER A 41 -11.26 -10.76 -18.23
N ASP A 42 -12.48 -10.51 -17.76
CA ASP A 42 -13.12 -9.21 -17.90
C ASP A 42 -12.59 -8.16 -16.91
N VAL A 43 -11.93 -8.59 -15.82
CA VAL A 43 -11.25 -7.69 -14.86
C VAL A 43 -9.88 -7.26 -15.38
N PHE A 44 -9.13 -8.22 -15.94
CA PHE A 44 -7.81 -7.97 -16.53
C PHE A 44 -7.63 -8.80 -17.82
N PRO A 45 -8.11 -8.29 -18.98
CA PRO A 45 -8.22 -9.06 -20.22
C PRO A 45 -6.90 -9.50 -20.84
N ASP A 46 -5.86 -8.67 -20.72
CA ASP A 46 -4.55 -8.93 -21.31
C ASP A 46 -3.49 -9.18 -20.22
N THR A 47 -3.87 -9.90 -19.15
CA THR A 47 -2.93 -10.23 -18.07
C THR A 47 -1.77 -11.04 -18.64
N PRO A 48 -0.50 -10.61 -18.47
CA PRO A 48 0.63 -11.40 -18.89
C PRO A 48 0.62 -12.76 -18.20
N ALA A 49 0.65 -13.85 -18.97
CA ALA A 49 0.59 -15.18 -18.40
C ALA A 49 1.85 -15.48 -17.56
N TYR A 50 1.66 -15.94 -16.32
CA TYR A 50 2.78 -16.40 -15.49
C TYR A 50 3.59 -17.49 -16.21
N PRO A 51 4.93 -17.39 -16.29
CA PRO A 51 5.75 -18.30 -17.10
C PRO A 51 6.05 -19.63 -16.37
N SER A 52 4.99 -20.37 -16.01
CA SER A 52 5.01 -21.60 -15.21
C SER A 52 5.87 -22.73 -15.78
N ALA A 53 6.16 -22.71 -17.08
CA ALA A 53 7.06 -23.68 -17.72
C ALA A 53 8.55 -23.47 -17.38
N LYS A 54 8.93 -22.29 -16.86
CA LYS A 54 10.33 -21.91 -16.58
C LYS A 54 10.61 -21.64 -15.12
N ILE A 55 9.61 -21.21 -14.38
CA ILE A 55 9.70 -20.81 -12.98
C ILE A 55 8.48 -21.31 -12.22
N ALA A 56 8.61 -21.50 -10.91
CA ALA A 56 7.52 -21.87 -10.03
C ALA A 56 7.76 -21.26 -8.65
N ASN A 57 6.66 -20.98 -7.93
CA ASN A 57 6.68 -20.58 -6.52
C ASN A 57 7.44 -19.28 -6.22
N VAL A 58 7.45 -18.32 -7.16
CA VAL A 58 8.00 -16.98 -6.94
C VAL A 58 7.15 -15.96 -7.70
N PRO A 59 6.69 -14.87 -7.06
CA PRO A 59 6.08 -13.75 -7.78
C PRO A 59 7.09 -13.12 -8.73
N VAL A 60 6.64 -12.70 -9.92
CA VAL A 60 7.53 -12.05 -10.90
C VAL A 60 7.04 -10.66 -11.28
N ALA A 61 7.98 -9.73 -11.40
CA ALA A 61 7.69 -8.39 -11.87
C ALA A 61 7.61 -8.37 -13.41
N VAL A 62 6.76 -7.50 -13.95
CA VAL A 62 6.63 -7.27 -15.38
C VAL A 62 7.07 -5.86 -15.74
N TYR A 63 8.26 -5.76 -16.34
CA TYR A 63 8.73 -4.49 -16.91
C TYR A 63 8.14 -4.29 -18.31
N ASN A 64 7.59 -3.10 -18.55
CA ASN A 64 7.18 -2.65 -19.87
C ASN A 64 7.37 -1.13 -19.92
N SER A 65 8.14 -0.64 -20.89
CA SER A 65 8.52 0.77 -20.99
C SER A 65 7.35 1.72 -21.27
N ALA A 66 6.21 1.19 -21.72
CA ALA A 66 4.99 1.94 -22.01
C ALA A 66 3.90 1.73 -20.95
N ARG A 67 4.18 0.99 -19.85
CA ARG A 67 3.16 0.69 -18.81
C ARG A 67 2.58 1.94 -18.16
N GLU A 68 3.39 2.99 -18.11
CA GLU A 68 3.04 4.24 -17.45
C GLU A 68 2.38 5.24 -18.39
N ASP A 69 2.33 4.95 -19.70
CA ASP A 69 1.74 5.81 -20.70
C ASP A 69 0.21 5.87 -20.50
N TYR A 70 -0.25 6.96 -19.88
CA TYR A 70 -1.66 7.26 -19.70
C TYR A 70 -1.90 8.75 -19.97
N ASP A 71 -2.86 9.05 -20.85
CA ASP A 71 -3.23 10.41 -21.21
C ASP A 71 -4.29 10.94 -20.25
N TRP A 72 -3.84 11.65 -19.22
CA TRP A 72 -4.70 12.22 -18.18
C TRP A 72 -5.52 13.41 -18.70
N ASN A 73 -6.83 13.37 -18.50
CA ASN A 73 -7.72 14.50 -18.75
C ASN A 73 -7.51 15.61 -17.70
N VAL A 74 -7.40 15.23 -16.42
CA VAL A 74 -7.16 16.16 -15.32
C VAL A 74 -5.70 16.09 -14.89
N THR A 75 -4.92 17.07 -15.32
CA THR A 75 -3.47 17.11 -15.05
C THR A 75 -3.09 17.86 -13.77
N SER A 76 -3.99 18.68 -13.23
CA SER A 76 -3.71 19.57 -12.10
C SER A 76 -4.90 19.68 -11.15
N PHE A 77 -5.45 18.54 -10.74
CA PHE A 77 -6.53 18.48 -9.76
C PHE A 77 -6.10 19.07 -8.40
N LYS A 78 -7.03 19.76 -7.75
CA LYS A 78 -6.89 20.35 -6.42
C LYS A 78 -8.13 20.02 -5.61
N GLY A 79 -7.93 19.34 -4.49
CA GLY A 79 -8.99 18.98 -3.56
C GLY A 79 -9.51 20.19 -2.75
N VAL A 80 -10.46 19.92 -1.87
CA VAL A 80 -10.98 20.90 -0.91
C VAL A 80 -9.99 21.12 0.24
N LYS A 81 -10.25 22.08 1.12
CA LYS A 81 -9.46 22.19 2.35
C LYS A 81 -9.73 20.97 3.23
N GLN A 82 -8.74 20.58 4.02
CA GLN A 82 -8.87 19.51 5.02
C GLN A 82 -10.10 19.67 5.92
N SER A 83 -10.44 20.90 6.34
CA SER A 83 -11.61 21.18 7.17
C SER A 83 -12.96 20.92 6.48
N ASP A 84 -12.95 20.79 5.15
CA ASP A 84 -14.13 20.66 4.32
C ASP A 84 -14.24 19.24 3.73
N LEU A 85 -13.34 18.33 4.10
CA LEU A 85 -13.34 16.94 3.60
C LEU A 85 -14.60 16.18 4.03
N ILE A 86 -15.21 15.52 3.07
CA ILE A 86 -16.30 14.57 3.25
C ILE A 86 -15.89 13.33 2.45
N ILE A 87 -15.43 12.31 3.18
CA ILE A 87 -14.79 11.11 2.63
C ILE A 87 -15.82 9.97 2.55
N TYR A 88 -15.84 9.27 1.43
CA TYR A 88 -16.48 7.95 1.31
C TYR A 88 -15.40 6.87 1.30
N GLU A 89 -15.31 6.09 2.39
CA GLU A 89 -14.43 4.93 2.49
C GLU A 89 -15.00 3.75 1.69
N LEU A 90 -14.19 3.15 0.83
CA LEU A 90 -14.64 2.27 -0.25
C LEU A 90 -13.74 1.04 -0.40
N LEU A 91 -14.32 -0.13 -0.17
CA LEU A 91 -13.77 -1.41 -0.61
C LEU A 91 -14.30 -1.77 -2.00
N LEU A 92 -13.44 -1.76 -3.03
CA LEU A 92 -13.84 -1.98 -4.43
C LEU A 92 -14.66 -3.25 -4.62
N ARG A 93 -14.19 -4.34 -4.01
CA ARG A 93 -14.80 -5.66 -4.06
C ARG A 93 -16.26 -5.66 -3.63
N ASP A 94 -16.56 -4.97 -2.54
CA ASP A 94 -17.86 -5.05 -1.89
C ASP A 94 -18.78 -3.91 -2.35
N PHE A 95 -18.22 -2.74 -2.70
CA PHE A 95 -18.99 -1.57 -3.13
C PHE A 95 -19.89 -1.86 -4.33
N THR A 96 -19.35 -2.48 -5.39
CA THR A 96 -20.13 -2.89 -6.57
C THR A 96 -20.41 -4.38 -6.65
N GLY A 97 -19.69 -5.20 -5.86
CA GLY A 97 -19.91 -6.65 -5.83
C GLY A 97 -21.07 -7.08 -4.94
N THR A 98 -21.73 -6.16 -4.24
CA THR A 98 -22.81 -6.49 -3.30
C THR A 98 -24.22 -6.21 -3.79
N GLU A 99 -24.45 -5.64 -4.99
CA GLU A 99 -25.76 -5.21 -5.52
C GLU A 99 -26.90 -6.24 -5.30
N GLY A 100 -27.48 -6.26 -4.10
CA GLY A 100 -28.43 -7.25 -3.60
C GLY A 100 -27.95 -8.70 -3.46
N GLN A 101 -26.70 -9.03 -3.82
CA GLN A 101 -26.25 -10.44 -3.96
C GLN A 101 -24.96 -10.78 -3.20
N ALA A 102 -24.23 -9.80 -2.66
CA ALA A 102 -22.99 -10.00 -1.89
C ALA A 102 -21.99 -10.98 -2.55
N LYS A 103 -21.80 -10.86 -3.87
CA LYS A 103 -20.91 -11.72 -4.67
C LYS A 103 -19.44 -11.41 -4.46
N GLY A 104 -19.11 -10.19 -4.03
CA GLY A 104 -17.72 -9.77 -3.85
C GLY A 104 -16.94 -9.74 -5.17
N ASP A 105 -17.61 -9.43 -6.28
CA ASP A 105 -17.03 -9.34 -7.62
C ASP A 105 -16.91 -7.88 -8.10
N GLY A 106 -16.84 -6.93 -7.16
CA GLY A 106 -16.64 -5.52 -7.46
C GLY A 106 -15.25 -5.23 -7.99
N THR A 107 -15.16 -4.27 -8.90
CA THR A 107 -13.94 -3.94 -9.65
C THR A 107 -13.78 -2.42 -9.76
N VAL A 108 -12.60 -1.96 -10.15
CA VAL A 108 -12.34 -0.55 -10.47
C VAL A 108 -13.26 -0.06 -11.58
N ALA A 109 -13.42 -0.86 -12.65
CA ALA A 109 -14.29 -0.50 -13.77
C ALA A 109 -15.76 -0.34 -13.33
N LYS A 110 -16.28 -1.26 -12.51
CA LYS A 110 -17.64 -1.15 -11.96
C LYS A 110 -17.77 0.06 -11.02
N ALA A 111 -16.76 0.32 -10.19
CA ALA A 111 -16.76 1.48 -9.30
C ALA A 111 -16.73 2.80 -10.07
N MET A 112 -16.04 2.86 -11.22
CA MET A 112 -16.00 4.02 -12.11
C MET A 112 -17.40 4.43 -12.59
N GLU A 113 -18.28 3.45 -12.87
CA GLU A 113 -19.68 3.69 -13.26
C GLU A 113 -20.52 4.36 -12.15
N LYS A 114 -20.06 4.31 -10.90
CA LYS A 114 -20.75 4.87 -9.72
C LYS A 114 -20.18 6.22 -9.28
N LEU A 115 -19.20 6.79 -9.99
CA LEU A 115 -18.62 8.08 -9.60
C LEU A 115 -19.65 9.22 -9.63
N ASP A 116 -20.61 9.20 -10.57
CA ASP A 116 -21.71 10.18 -10.58
C ASP A 116 -22.61 10.03 -9.34
N TYR A 117 -22.88 8.80 -8.91
CA TYR A 117 -23.62 8.53 -7.69
C TYR A 117 -22.89 9.07 -6.45
N LEU A 118 -21.57 8.82 -6.33
CA LEU A 118 -20.77 9.34 -5.22
C LEU A 118 -20.76 10.88 -5.22
N LYS A 119 -20.67 11.49 -6.40
CA LYS A 119 -20.77 12.94 -6.53
C LYS A 119 -22.14 13.48 -6.08
N GLU A 120 -23.23 12.83 -6.49
CA GLU A 120 -24.59 13.18 -6.10
C GLU A 120 -24.85 12.99 -4.60
N LEU A 121 -24.20 11.99 -3.98
CA LEU A 121 -24.23 11.78 -2.52
C LEU A 121 -23.63 12.97 -1.76
N GLY A 122 -22.76 13.76 -2.41
CA GLY A 122 -22.19 14.99 -1.87
C GLY A 122 -20.81 14.82 -1.24
N VAL A 123 -20.17 13.65 -1.41
CA VAL A 123 -18.78 13.45 -0.98
C VAL A 123 -17.82 14.20 -1.91
N ASN A 124 -16.67 14.58 -1.37
CA ASN A 124 -15.61 15.28 -2.11
C ASN A 124 -14.26 14.55 -2.08
N ALA A 125 -14.22 13.40 -1.43
CA ALA A 125 -13.10 12.48 -1.46
C ALA A 125 -13.59 11.03 -1.41
N ILE A 126 -12.85 10.14 -2.05
CA ILE A 126 -13.01 8.69 -1.97
C ILE A 126 -11.74 8.17 -1.31
N GLU A 127 -11.88 7.46 -0.18
CA GLU A 127 -10.79 6.71 0.41
C GLU A 127 -10.91 5.26 -0.03
N LEU A 128 -9.92 4.78 -0.78
CA LEU A 128 -9.85 3.38 -1.16
C LEU A 128 -9.16 2.62 -0.04
N LEU A 129 -9.80 1.54 0.43
CA LEU A 129 -9.10 0.50 1.19
C LEU A 129 -7.88 0.01 0.39
N PRO A 130 -6.86 -0.61 1.03
CA PRO A 130 -5.58 -0.83 0.40
C PRO A 130 -5.70 -1.55 -0.95
N ILE A 131 -5.15 -0.93 -1.99
CA ILE A 131 -5.23 -1.43 -3.37
C ILE A 131 -3.87 -1.94 -3.88
N THR A 132 -2.82 -1.92 -3.08
CA THR A 132 -1.50 -2.45 -3.47
C THR A 132 -1.54 -3.98 -3.49
N GLU A 133 -0.82 -4.62 -4.40
CA GLU A 133 -0.79 -6.09 -4.55
C GLU A 133 -0.60 -6.81 -3.20
N PHE A 134 -1.56 -7.68 -2.89
CA PHE A 134 -1.73 -8.31 -1.58
C PHE A 134 -2.04 -9.81 -1.72
N SER A 135 -1.79 -10.62 -0.68
CA SER A 135 -1.97 -12.07 -0.83
C SER A 135 -3.45 -12.47 -0.90
N GLY A 136 -3.76 -13.37 -1.83
CA GLY A 136 -4.99 -14.18 -1.79
C GLY A 136 -6.23 -13.54 -2.40
N ASN A 137 -6.15 -12.35 -2.99
CA ASN A 137 -7.24 -11.62 -3.65
C ASN A 137 -8.49 -11.39 -2.75
N ASN A 138 -8.40 -11.69 -1.44
CA ASN A 138 -9.51 -11.62 -0.48
C ASN A 138 -9.02 -11.35 0.95
N SER A 139 -8.56 -10.13 1.20
CA SER A 139 -8.08 -9.69 2.52
C SER A 139 -8.49 -8.26 2.89
N TRP A 140 -9.31 -7.63 2.04
CA TRP A 140 -9.55 -6.18 2.02
C TRP A 140 -8.29 -5.34 1.75
N GLY A 141 -7.17 -5.97 1.40
CA GLY A 141 -5.90 -5.31 1.07
C GLY A 141 -4.88 -5.24 2.21
N TYR A 142 -5.26 -5.58 3.45
CA TYR A 142 -4.42 -5.37 4.65
C TYR A 142 -3.27 -6.37 4.86
N ASN A 143 -2.96 -7.18 3.85
CA ASN A 143 -1.81 -8.09 3.81
C ASN A 143 -0.91 -7.80 2.58
N PRO A 144 -0.38 -6.56 2.47
CA PRO A 144 0.33 -6.11 1.28
C PRO A 144 1.66 -6.86 1.09
N ASN A 145 2.10 -6.97 -0.16
CA ASN A 145 3.40 -7.54 -0.52
C ASN A 145 4.19 -6.68 -1.51
N PHE A 146 3.54 -5.86 -2.35
CA PHE A 146 4.24 -5.03 -3.33
C PHE A 146 3.59 -3.64 -3.42
N TYR A 147 4.18 -2.67 -2.73
CA TYR A 147 3.62 -1.32 -2.58
C TYR A 147 3.49 -0.50 -3.87
N PHE A 148 4.18 -0.89 -4.95
CA PHE A 148 4.20 -0.15 -6.22
C PHE A 148 3.28 -0.74 -7.31
N ALA A 149 2.66 -1.89 -7.04
CA ALA A 149 1.75 -2.54 -7.97
C ALA A 149 0.32 -2.39 -7.45
N PRO A 150 -0.64 -1.88 -8.24
CA PRO A 150 -2.04 -2.08 -7.92
C PRO A 150 -2.40 -3.56 -8.02
N ASP A 151 -3.30 -4.01 -7.15
CA ASP A 151 -3.77 -5.38 -7.11
C ASP A 151 -4.66 -5.70 -8.32
N LYS A 152 -4.28 -6.75 -9.03
CA LYS A 152 -4.93 -7.15 -10.28
C LYS A 152 -6.33 -7.70 -10.06
N ALA A 153 -6.69 -8.09 -8.84
CA ALA A 153 -8.03 -8.60 -8.51
C ALA A 153 -9.13 -7.56 -8.72
N TYR A 154 -8.81 -6.25 -8.73
CA TYR A 154 -9.80 -5.21 -8.99
C TYR A 154 -9.71 -4.58 -10.38
N GLY A 155 -8.59 -4.70 -11.09
CA GLY A 155 -8.46 -4.18 -12.45
C GLY A 155 -7.02 -4.04 -12.94
N THR A 156 -6.86 -3.46 -14.14
CA THR A 156 -5.55 -3.14 -14.70
C THR A 156 -4.98 -1.82 -14.14
N PRO A 157 -3.65 -1.61 -14.15
CA PRO A 157 -3.04 -0.31 -13.83
C PRO A 157 -3.72 0.90 -14.50
N GLU A 158 -4.09 0.76 -15.78
CA GLU A 158 -4.75 1.80 -16.56
C GLU A 158 -6.19 2.05 -16.08
N ALA A 159 -6.90 1.02 -15.64
CA ALA A 159 -8.24 1.16 -15.06
C ALA A 159 -8.21 1.97 -13.75
N TYR A 160 -7.20 1.76 -12.90
CA TYR A 160 -7.00 2.56 -11.68
C TYR A 160 -6.76 4.03 -12.01
N LYS A 161 -5.89 4.33 -12.98
CA LYS A 161 -5.67 5.72 -13.44
C LYS A 161 -6.96 6.34 -13.97
N ALA A 162 -7.73 5.60 -14.78
CA ALA A 162 -9.01 6.07 -15.30
C ALA A 162 -10.07 6.34 -14.22
N PHE A 163 -10.09 5.54 -13.15
CA PHE A 163 -10.96 5.80 -12.00
C PHE A 163 -10.57 7.09 -11.28
N ILE A 164 -9.27 7.30 -11.03
CA ILE A 164 -8.76 8.50 -10.36
C ILE A 164 -9.02 9.75 -11.22
N ASP A 165 -8.73 9.69 -12.52
CA ASP A 165 -9.01 10.79 -13.46
C ASP A 165 -10.51 11.11 -13.51
N GLY A 166 -11.35 10.08 -13.58
CA GLY A 166 -12.81 10.23 -13.55
C GLY A 166 -13.34 10.83 -12.23
N ALA A 167 -12.70 10.53 -11.10
CA ALA A 167 -13.01 11.14 -9.81
C ALA A 167 -12.60 12.63 -9.79
N HIS A 168 -11.42 12.94 -10.31
CA HIS A 168 -10.92 14.31 -10.45
C HIS A 168 -11.81 15.16 -11.36
N GLU A 169 -12.30 14.63 -12.48
CA GLU A 169 -13.28 15.30 -13.36
C GLU A 169 -14.55 15.72 -12.62
N ARG A 170 -14.93 14.97 -11.58
CA ARG A 170 -16.10 15.22 -10.72
C ARG A 170 -15.78 16.05 -9.50
N GLY A 171 -14.55 16.53 -9.37
CA GLY A 171 -14.12 17.34 -8.24
C GLY A 171 -13.98 16.54 -6.95
N MET A 172 -13.65 15.24 -7.03
CA MET A 172 -13.44 14.37 -5.88
C MET A 172 -11.97 13.95 -5.80
N ALA A 173 -11.38 14.06 -4.61
CA ALA A 173 -10.05 13.55 -4.33
C ALA A 173 -10.06 12.02 -4.20
N VAL A 174 -8.92 11.37 -4.45
CA VAL A 174 -8.71 9.95 -4.14
C VAL A 174 -7.61 9.80 -3.11
N ILE A 175 -7.94 9.21 -1.97
CA ILE A 175 -7.04 8.93 -0.85
C ILE A 175 -6.79 7.42 -0.84
N LEU A 176 -5.54 6.99 -0.67
CA LEU A 176 -5.19 5.58 -0.56
C LEU A 176 -4.87 5.20 0.88
N ASP A 177 -5.47 4.12 1.35
CA ASP A 177 -5.07 3.48 2.60
C ASP A 177 -3.76 2.69 2.42
N MET A 178 -2.77 2.94 3.28
CA MET A 178 -1.41 2.41 3.20
C MET A 178 -1.06 1.64 4.47
N VAL A 179 -0.66 0.38 4.28
CA VAL A 179 -0.35 -0.54 5.38
C VAL A 179 1.15 -0.70 5.53
N PHE A 180 1.70 0.10 6.42
CA PHE A 180 3.13 0.19 6.68
C PHE A 180 3.55 -0.50 7.99
N ASN A 181 2.61 -0.84 8.86
CA ASN A 181 2.92 -1.53 10.11
C ASN A 181 3.39 -2.98 9.88
N GLN A 182 2.91 -3.64 8.81
CA GLN A 182 3.19 -5.05 8.55
C GLN A 182 3.21 -5.38 7.04
N SER A 183 3.64 -6.61 6.73
CA SER A 183 3.50 -7.20 5.39
C SER A 183 3.33 -8.72 5.48
N ASP A 184 2.80 -9.33 4.43
CA ASP A 184 2.68 -10.80 4.35
C ASP A 184 3.98 -11.44 3.82
N SER A 185 4.02 -12.76 3.90
CA SER A 185 5.15 -13.61 3.59
C SER A 185 5.53 -13.67 2.11
N GLN A 186 4.75 -13.05 1.19
CA GLN A 186 5.14 -12.99 -0.22
C GLN A 186 6.01 -11.77 -0.54
N HIS A 187 6.13 -10.79 0.37
CA HIS A 187 6.99 -9.63 0.15
C HIS A 187 8.44 -10.07 -0.12
N PRO A 188 9.12 -9.56 -1.16
CA PRO A 188 10.48 -9.99 -1.52
C PRO A 188 11.46 -9.98 -0.36
N TRP A 189 11.47 -8.90 0.43
CA TRP A 189 12.34 -8.75 1.60
C TRP A 189 12.09 -9.75 2.73
N TYR A 190 10.87 -10.30 2.85
CA TYR A 190 10.58 -11.35 3.82
C TYR A 190 11.28 -12.66 3.43
N ASN A 191 11.32 -12.94 2.12
CA ASN A 191 11.91 -14.16 1.58
C ASN A 191 13.42 -14.04 1.33
N MET A 192 13.95 -12.82 1.14
CA MET A 192 15.37 -12.58 0.89
C MET A 192 16.26 -13.09 2.02
N TYR A 193 15.91 -12.74 3.26
CA TYR A 193 16.66 -13.12 4.44
C TYR A 193 15.74 -13.75 5.46
N ARG A 194 16.18 -14.86 6.06
CA ARG A 194 15.48 -15.40 7.24
C ARG A 194 15.46 -14.35 8.33
N GLN A 195 14.40 -14.32 9.14
CA GLN A 195 14.27 -13.42 10.29
C GLN A 195 15.47 -13.45 11.25
N THR A 196 16.30 -14.49 11.21
CA THR A 196 17.52 -14.63 12.01
C THR A 196 18.76 -13.94 11.43
N ALA A 197 18.72 -13.49 10.17
CA ALA A 197 19.85 -12.82 9.51
C ALA A 197 20.18 -11.47 10.17
N PRO A 198 21.40 -10.92 10.00
CA PRO A 198 21.75 -9.58 10.51
C PRO A 198 20.94 -8.46 9.85
N GLU A 199 20.61 -8.60 8.56
CA GLU A 199 19.81 -7.68 7.76
C GLU A 199 18.31 -7.95 8.00
N ARG A 200 17.80 -7.42 9.11
CA ARG A 200 16.43 -7.70 9.58
C ARG A 200 15.47 -6.67 9.04
N PHE A 201 14.90 -6.93 7.87
CA PHE A 201 13.75 -6.17 7.38
C PHE A 201 12.52 -6.32 8.29
N PHE A 202 12.40 -7.46 8.98
CA PHE A 202 11.28 -7.79 9.83
C PHE A 202 11.74 -8.12 11.26
N ASN A 203 10.91 -7.76 12.24
CA ASN A 203 11.02 -8.28 13.58
C ASN A 203 10.51 -9.73 13.61
N GLY A 204 11.11 -10.62 14.40
CA GLY A 204 10.65 -12.00 14.55
C GLY A 204 9.40 -12.14 15.42
N SER A 205 9.08 -11.09 16.18
CA SER A 205 7.77 -10.85 16.81
C SER A 205 7.55 -9.35 16.93
N ALA A 206 6.31 -8.89 16.90
CA ALA A 206 6.02 -7.47 17.06
C ALA A 206 6.36 -6.98 18.48
N PRO A 207 6.92 -5.77 18.63
CA PRO A 207 7.17 -5.14 19.94
C PRO A 207 5.91 -4.50 20.54
N HIS A 208 4.75 -4.61 19.88
CA HIS A 208 3.47 -4.04 20.31
C HIS A 208 2.32 -5.05 20.22
N SER A 209 1.21 -4.76 20.91
CA SER A 209 0.06 -5.67 21.02
C SER A 209 -0.75 -5.86 19.74
N TYR A 210 -0.75 -4.89 18.84
CA TYR A 210 -1.59 -4.91 17.64
C TYR A 210 -0.76 -5.34 16.43
N ASN A 211 -0.75 -6.62 16.11
CA ASN A 211 -0.03 -7.13 14.93
C ASN A 211 -0.80 -8.31 14.33
N VAL A 212 -1.03 -8.27 13.03
CA VAL A 212 -1.82 -9.30 12.32
C VAL A 212 -0.90 -10.19 11.49
N PHE A 213 0.11 -9.62 10.82
CA PHE A 213 1.05 -10.34 9.96
C PHE A 213 2.50 -10.22 10.44
N ASN A 214 3.45 -10.00 9.52
CA ASN A 214 4.87 -9.91 9.84
C ASN A 214 5.22 -8.44 10.06
N ASP A 215 5.61 -8.13 11.29
CA ASP A 215 5.98 -6.79 11.73
C ASP A 215 7.27 -6.32 11.04
N TRP A 216 7.22 -5.12 10.45
CA TRP A 216 8.40 -4.50 9.88
C TRP A 216 9.37 -4.10 10.98
N ASN A 217 10.66 -4.26 10.73
CA ASN A 217 11.66 -3.59 11.54
C ASN A 217 11.66 -2.09 11.21
N GLN A 218 10.93 -1.33 12.01
CA GLN A 218 10.68 0.10 11.82
C GLN A 218 11.95 0.96 11.89
N ASP A 219 13.05 0.41 12.41
CA ASP A 219 14.34 1.10 12.53
C ASP A 219 15.18 1.00 11.25
N TYR A 220 14.79 0.13 10.31
CA TYR A 220 15.61 -0.16 9.14
C TYR A 220 15.44 0.90 8.05
N LYS A 221 16.48 1.71 7.80
CA LYS A 221 16.40 2.88 6.90
C LYS A 221 15.94 2.58 5.47
N LEU A 222 16.21 1.39 4.94
CA LEU A 222 15.75 1.00 3.60
C LEU A 222 14.23 0.81 3.56
N MET A 223 13.64 0.41 4.69
CA MET A 223 12.22 0.27 4.92
C MET A 223 11.55 1.64 4.75
N PHE A 224 11.95 2.64 5.55
CA PHE A 224 11.45 4.01 5.45
C PHE A 224 11.62 4.61 4.05
N ARG A 225 12.77 4.35 3.39
CA ARG A 225 12.98 4.79 2.01
C ARG A 225 11.96 4.20 1.03
N GLN A 226 11.65 2.90 1.13
CA GLN A 226 10.67 2.27 0.24
C GLN A 226 9.29 2.88 0.41
N TRP A 227 8.88 3.19 1.63
CA TRP A 227 7.63 3.90 1.86
C TRP A 227 7.62 5.27 1.19
N CYS A 228 8.64 6.10 1.40
CA CYS A 228 8.76 7.39 0.74
C CYS A 228 8.66 7.26 -0.79
N ASP A 229 9.41 6.31 -1.36
CA ASP A 229 9.42 6.05 -2.81
C ASP A 229 8.04 5.56 -3.30
N ALA A 230 7.34 4.73 -2.52
CA ALA A 230 5.99 4.25 -2.85
C ALA A 230 4.96 5.38 -2.79
N LEU A 231 5.00 6.22 -1.75
CA LEU A 231 4.10 7.38 -1.65
C LEU A 231 4.33 8.35 -2.81
N ASP A 232 5.60 8.67 -3.13
CA ASP A 232 5.93 9.51 -4.29
C ASP A 232 5.42 8.91 -5.59
N TYR A 233 5.57 7.59 -5.77
CA TYR A 233 5.05 6.90 -6.94
C TYR A 233 3.54 7.04 -7.07
N TRP A 234 2.76 6.80 -6.01
CA TRP A 234 1.30 6.97 -6.07
C TRP A 234 0.89 8.43 -6.30
N LEU A 235 1.61 9.40 -5.72
CA LEU A 235 1.34 10.84 -5.93
C LEU A 235 1.66 11.32 -7.34
N THR A 236 2.68 10.75 -7.99
CA THR A 236 3.18 11.23 -9.28
C THR A 236 2.62 10.44 -10.46
N GLU A 237 2.62 9.11 -10.36
CA GLU A 237 2.21 8.20 -11.43
C GLU A 237 0.69 8.00 -11.49
N TYR A 238 0.07 7.78 -10.32
CA TYR A 238 -1.38 7.59 -10.19
C TYR A 238 -2.12 8.86 -9.77
N LYS A 239 -1.40 9.93 -9.40
CA LYS A 239 -1.97 11.23 -9.01
C LYS A 239 -2.98 11.16 -7.88
N VAL A 240 -2.79 10.25 -6.93
CA VAL A 240 -3.63 10.23 -5.73
C VAL A 240 -3.41 11.52 -4.93
N ASP A 241 -4.40 11.87 -4.11
CA ASP A 241 -4.47 13.16 -3.44
C ASP A 241 -4.01 13.11 -1.99
N GLY A 242 -3.84 11.90 -1.46
CA GLY A 242 -3.40 11.71 -0.09
C GLY A 242 -3.42 10.26 0.33
N PHE A 243 -3.09 10.07 1.60
CA PHE A 243 -2.98 8.76 2.20
C PHE A 243 -3.65 8.73 3.56
N ARG A 244 -4.28 7.60 3.86
CA ARG A 244 -4.59 7.17 5.22
C ARG A 244 -3.57 6.10 5.60
N PHE A 245 -2.99 6.19 6.79
CA PHE A 245 -2.01 5.23 7.28
C PHE A 245 -2.66 4.30 8.29
N ASP A 246 -2.67 3.02 7.96
CA ASP A 246 -3.20 1.97 8.82
C ASP A 246 -2.28 1.66 10.00
N LEU A 247 -2.89 1.55 11.17
CA LEU A 247 -2.30 1.12 12.43
C LEU A 247 -1.00 1.87 12.70
N VAL A 248 -1.08 3.20 12.72
CA VAL A 248 0.07 4.08 13.04
C VAL A 248 0.64 3.75 14.41
N LYS A 249 -0.17 3.17 15.30
CA LYS A 249 0.27 2.58 16.56
C LYS A 249 1.46 1.62 16.43
N GLY A 250 1.58 0.88 15.33
CA GLY A 250 2.70 -0.04 15.03
C GLY A 250 3.93 0.61 14.39
N LEU A 251 3.92 1.93 14.17
CA LEU A 251 4.98 2.66 13.47
C LEU A 251 5.95 3.37 14.42
N GLY A 252 6.15 2.87 15.64
CA GLY A 252 7.24 3.33 16.53
C GLY A 252 8.55 2.60 16.21
N ASP A 253 9.69 3.17 16.62
CA ASP A 253 10.97 2.44 16.65
C ASP A 253 10.79 1.17 17.47
N SER A 254 11.42 0.06 17.11
CA SER A 254 11.07 -1.23 17.70
C SER A 254 11.36 -1.26 19.22
N ASP A 255 12.43 -0.60 19.66
CA ASP A 255 12.81 -0.48 21.08
C ASP A 255 11.98 0.57 21.86
N SER A 256 11.19 1.42 21.18
CA SER A 256 10.43 2.50 21.82
C SER A 256 9.23 2.01 22.64
N TYR A 257 8.77 0.77 22.41
CA TYR A 257 7.66 0.15 23.13
C TYR A 257 8.07 -0.39 24.51
N GLY A 258 9.35 -0.31 24.89
CA GLY A 258 9.82 -0.75 26.21
C GLY A 258 9.73 -2.27 26.44
N ILE A 259 9.61 -3.06 25.38
CA ILE A 259 9.56 -4.51 25.44
C ILE A 259 10.97 -5.09 25.29
N ALA A 260 11.33 -6.05 26.16
CA ALA A 260 12.67 -6.64 26.14
C ALA A 260 12.93 -7.43 24.85
N TYR A 261 14.05 -7.16 24.19
CA TYR A 261 14.48 -7.80 22.95
C TYR A 261 15.50 -8.92 23.17
N ASP A 262 15.28 -10.08 22.53
CA ASP A 262 16.26 -11.16 22.42
C ASP A 262 16.89 -11.19 21.02
N ALA A 263 18.14 -10.73 20.95
CA ALA A 263 18.90 -10.66 19.70
C ALA A 263 19.20 -12.05 19.09
N ALA A 264 19.27 -13.11 19.91
CA ALA A 264 19.59 -14.45 19.45
C ALA A 264 18.44 -15.08 18.67
N THR A 265 17.20 -14.75 19.05
CA THR A 265 15.97 -15.23 18.38
C THR A 265 15.32 -14.20 17.47
N ASN A 266 15.77 -12.94 17.53
CA ASN A 266 15.12 -11.79 16.88
C ASN A 266 13.67 -11.58 17.36
N THR A 267 13.40 -11.76 18.65
CA THR A 267 12.04 -11.66 19.18
C THR A 267 11.98 -10.75 20.37
N TYR A 268 10.89 -10.01 20.50
CA TYR A 268 10.51 -9.29 21.70
C TYR A 268 9.78 -10.24 22.66
N ALA A 269 9.92 -9.97 23.97
CA ALA A 269 9.05 -10.56 25.00
C ALA A 269 7.58 -10.24 24.69
N THR A 270 6.65 -10.93 25.35
CA THR A 270 5.21 -10.70 25.10
C THR A 270 4.85 -9.22 25.35
N PRO A 271 4.39 -8.49 24.32
CA PRO A 271 3.99 -7.10 24.47
C PRO A 271 2.73 -7.01 25.33
N ASN A 272 2.48 -5.81 25.86
CA ASN A 272 1.28 -5.54 26.63
C ASN A 272 0.63 -4.23 26.22
N GLU A 273 -0.68 -4.15 26.46
CA GLU A 273 -1.52 -3.01 26.11
C GLU A 273 -1.04 -1.71 26.77
N THR A 274 -0.58 -1.76 28.03
CA THR A 274 -0.12 -0.56 28.73
C THR A 274 1.05 0.07 28.00
N ALA A 275 2.10 -0.71 27.72
CA ALA A 275 3.29 -0.24 27.03
C ALA A 275 2.99 0.19 25.58
N THR A 276 2.13 -0.55 24.87
CA THR A 276 1.70 -0.20 23.51
C THR A 276 0.97 1.16 23.47
N ASN A 277 0.26 1.51 24.54
CA ASN A 277 -0.53 2.73 24.64
C ASN A 277 0.20 3.90 25.31
N GLU A 278 1.44 3.72 25.76
CA GLU A 278 2.28 4.83 26.23
C GLU A 278 2.63 5.78 25.08
N TYR A 279 2.90 7.04 25.42
CA TYR A 279 3.37 8.03 24.46
C TYR A 279 4.66 7.56 23.79
N ASN A 280 4.70 7.63 22.46
CA ASN A 280 5.81 7.18 21.65
C ASN A 280 6.31 8.31 20.75
N ALA A 281 7.34 9.02 21.22
CA ALA A 281 7.96 10.12 20.46
C ALA A 281 8.51 9.69 19.09
N THR A 282 8.94 8.44 18.95
CA THR A 282 9.52 7.94 17.68
C THR A 282 8.45 7.72 16.61
N ARG A 283 7.24 7.30 17.03
CA ARG A 283 6.07 7.22 16.15
C ARG A 283 5.67 8.60 15.64
N VAL A 284 5.51 9.58 16.54
CA VAL A 284 5.23 10.98 16.17
C VAL A 284 6.29 11.51 15.19
N ALA A 285 7.58 11.30 15.50
CA ALA A 285 8.67 11.76 14.63
C ALA A 285 8.67 11.09 13.24
N ARG A 286 8.28 9.80 13.16
CA ARG A 286 8.21 9.07 11.90
C ARG A 286 7.06 9.54 11.02
N MET A 287 5.87 9.75 11.59
CA MET A 287 4.72 10.26 10.84
C MET A 287 5.00 11.66 10.31
N LYS A 288 5.57 12.52 11.16
CA LYS A 288 6.08 13.83 10.73
C LYS A 288 7.09 13.71 9.59
N ALA A 289 8.05 12.78 9.66
CA ALA A 289 9.05 12.60 8.62
C ALA A 289 8.44 12.12 7.28
N LEU A 290 7.45 11.22 7.32
CA LEU A 290 6.70 10.82 6.12
C LEU A 290 5.95 12.00 5.53
N ARG A 291 5.28 12.81 6.36
CA ARG A 291 4.56 14.01 5.93
C ARG A 291 5.51 15.03 5.31
N ASP A 292 6.57 15.38 6.02
CA ASP A 292 7.60 16.32 5.56
C ASP A 292 8.21 15.89 4.21
N HIS A 293 8.31 14.58 3.96
CA HIS A 293 8.73 14.05 2.66
C HIS A 293 7.66 14.30 1.57
N ILE A 294 6.43 13.84 1.77
CA ILE A 294 5.42 13.87 0.69
C ILE A 294 4.90 15.27 0.36
N ILE A 295 4.97 16.23 1.29
CA ILE A 295 4.62 17.63 0.99
C ILE A 295 5.59 18.28 0.01
N LEU A 296 6.81 17.75 -0.14
CA LEU A 296 7.77 18.20 -1.17
C LEU A 296 7.32 17.78 -2.57
N THR A 297 6.63 16.64 -2.67
CA THR A 297 6.06 16.11 -3.92
C THR A 297 4.70 16.76 -4.23
N ARG A 298 3.82 16.86 -3.24
CA ARG A 298 2.49 17.48 -3.36
C ARG A 298 2.17 18.30 -2.10
N PRO A 299 2.32 19.64 -2.12
CA PRO A 299 2.14 20.49 -0.93
C PRO A 299 0.75 20.49 -0.30
N ASP A 300 -0.27 20.08 -1.04
CA ASP A 300 -1.67 20.00 -0.63
C ASP A 300 -2.17 18.55 -0.48
N VAL A 301 -1.25 17.61 -0.27
CA VAL A 301 -1.55 16.20 -0.01
C VAL A 301 -2.31 16.03 1.30
N TYR A 302 -3.33 15.16 1.31
CA TYR A 302 -3.98 14.76 2.56
C TYR A 302 -3.16 13.69 3.29
N PHE A 303 -3.01 13.86 4.60
CA PHE A 303 -2.24 12.97 5.46
C PHE A 303 -3.11 12.60 6.67
N ILE A 304 -3.60 11.36 6.69
CA ILE A 304 -4.57 10.88 7.68
C ILE A 304 -3.95 9.70 8.44
N ASN A 305 -4.00 9.74 9.76
CA ASN A 305 -3.51 8.68 10.64
C ASN A 305 -4.68 7.93 11.26
N GLU A 306 -4.67 6.61 11.17
CA GLU A 306 -5.34 5.80 12.18
C GLU A 306 -4.37 5.58 13.35
N ASP A 307 -4.35 6.54 14.27
CA ASP A 307 -3.33 6.60 15.33
C ASP A 307 -3.61 5.62 16.49
N LEU A 308 -4.89 5.45 16.84
CA LEU A 308 -5.34 4.72 18.04
C LEU A 308 -4.56 5.15 19.30
N ALA A 309 -4.14 6.41 19.35
CA ALA A 309 -3.21 6.94 20.33
C ALA A 309 -3.85 7.65 21.51
N GLY A 310 -3.01 7.99 22.48
CA GLY A 310 -3.41 8.92 23.52
C GLY A 310 -3.39 10.36 23.00
N ALA A 311 -4.18 11.23 23.65
CA ALA A 311 -4.36 12.63 23.25
C ALA A 311 -3.06 13.44 23.07
N GLN A 312 -1.96 13.04 23.72
CA GLN A 312 -0.67 13.71 23.53
C GLN A 312 -0.14 13.55 22.11
N GLU A 313 -0.13 12.32 21.56
CA GLU A 313 0.36 12.06 20.20
C GLU A 313 -0.58 12.70 19.17
N GLU A 314 -1.89 12.52 19.34
CA GLU A 314 -2.90 13.13 18.48
C GLU A 314 -2.75 14.66 18.43
N THR A 315 -2.48 15.30 19.57
CA THR A 315 -2.26 16.75 19.63
C THR A 315 -0.99 17.16 18.90
N GLU A 316 0.13 16.46 19.14
CA GLU A 316 1.42 16.76 18.47
C GLU A 316 1.32 16.58 16.94
N MET A 317 0.67 15.52 16.48
CA MET A 317 0.44 15.27 15.05
C MET A 317 -0.53 16.30 14.44
N ALA A 318 -1.61 16.67 15.15
CA ALA A 318 -2.53 17.69 14.69
C ALA A 318 -1.88 19.09 14.61
N GLU A 319 -0.97 19.41 15.54
CA GLU A 319 -0.17 20.65 15.51
C GLU A 319 0.81 20.68 14.32
N ASP A 320 1.28 19.52 13.84
CA ASP A 320 2.05 19.42 12.60
C ASP A 320 1.18 19.62 11.34
N GLY A 321 -0.14 19.44 11.47
CA GLY A 321 -1.11 19.53 10.39
C GLY A 321 -1.46 18.17 9.77
N GLU A 322 -1.34 17.09 10.54
CA GLU A 322 -1.86 15.76 10.22
C GLU A 322 -3.34 15.66 10.61
N ILE A 323 -4.12 14.79 9.96
CA ILE A 323 -5.49 14.43 10.33
C ILE A 323 -5.43 13.15 11.15
N ASN A 324 -6.16 13.06 12.26
CA ASN A 324 -6.35 11.80 12.99
C ASN A 324 -7.78 11.29 12.78
N TRP A 325 -7.92 9.99 12.49
CA TRP A 325 -9.18 9.27 12.27
C TRP A 325 -9.80 8.78 13.58
#